data_AF-A0A1I2N4G9-F1
#
_entry.id   AF-A0A1I2N4G9-F1
#
_cell.length_a   1.000
_cell.length_b   1.000
_cell.length_c   1.000
_cell.angle_alpha   90.00
_cell.angle_beta   90.00
_cell.angle_gamma   90.00
#
_symmetry.space_group_name_H-M   'P 1'
#
loop_
_entity.id
_entity.type
_entity.pdbx_description
1 polymer ?
#
loop_
_entity_poly.entity_id
_entity_poly.type
_entity_poly.pdbx_seq_one_letter_code
_entity_poly.pdbx_strand_id
1 'polypeptide(L)'
;MLVCELGLSPGYVLDEMQVYEMQPLIDKAYLRDRESWEQTRLVCNYIHNALFKGTFRMRFPWDEDADTSVSADERRRLTEAARNMEKTISGNG
;
A
#
# COMPACT_ATOMS: atom_id res chain seq x y z
N MET A 1 20.24 10.58 -7.75
CA MET A 1 20.46 11.76 -8.63
C MET A 1 19.19 12.06 -9.42
N LEU A 2 18.55 13.21 -9.21
CA LEU A 2 17.19 13.56 -9.68
C LEU A 2 16.94 13.31 -11.18
N VAL A 3 17.92 13.59 -12.04
CA VAL A 3 17.83 13.34 -13.50
C VAL A 3 17.75 11.84 -13.81
N CYS A 4 18.61 11.01 -13.20
CA CYS A 4 18.64 9.56 -13.46
C CYS A 4 17.53 8.80 -12.73
N GLU A 5 17.18 9.23 -11.53
CA GLU A 5 16.20 8.53 -10.68
C GLU A 5 14.77 9.01 -10.88
N LEU A 6 14.53 10.25 -11.28
CA LEU A 6 13.16 10.75 -11.51
C LEU A 6 12.88 11.05 -12.99
N GLY A 7 13.87 10.87 -13.87
CA GLY A 7 13.71 11.11 -15.30
C GLY A 7 13.51 12.59 -15.65
N LEU A 8 13.89 13.49 -14.75
CA LEU A 8 13.74 14.93 -14.95
C LEU A 8 14.74 15.44 -15.99
N SER A 9 14.34 16.43 -16.78
CA SER A 9 15.21 17.06 -17.78
C SER A 9 16.41 17.71 -17.09
N PRO A 10 17.65 17.48 -17.56
CA PRO A 10 18.84 18.12 -17.01
C PRO A 10 18.75 19.65 -17.00
N GLY A 11 18.22 20.25 -18.07
CA GLY A 11 18.07 21.70 -18.17
C GLY A 11 17.08 22.25 -17.14
N TYR A 12 15.97 21.56 -16.92
CA TYR A 12 15.01 21.95 -15.89
C TYR A 12 15.64 21.88 -14.48
N VAL A 13 16.34 20.78 -14.16
CA VAL A 13 16.98 20.59 -12.84
C VAL A 13 18.07 21.62 -12.56
N LEU A 14 18.77 22.10 -13.59
CA LEU A 14 19.90 23.03 -13.45
C LEU A 14 19.47 24.50 -13.52
N ASP A 15 18.53 24.84 -14.40
CA ASP A 15 18.25 26.24 -14.76
C ASP A 15 16.91 26.76 -14.23
N GLU A 16 15.93 25.88 -14.00
CA GLU A 16 14.54 26.29 -13.70
C GLU A 16 14.05 25.84 -12.31
N MET A 17 14.52 24.68 -11.84
CA MET A 17 14.04 24.04 -10.61
C MET A 17 14.37 24.87 -9.37
N GLN A 18 13.34 25.12 -8.56
CA GLN A 18 13.49 25.88 -7.33
C GLN A 18 13.88 24.98 -6.16
N VAL A 19 14.60 25.54 -5.18
CA VAL A 19 15.11 24.79 -4.00
C VAL A 19 13.98 24.13 -3.21
N TYR A 20 12.80 24.76 -3.15
CA TYR A 20 11.64 24.20 -2.44
C TYR A 20 11.00 23.01 -3.16
N GLU A 21 11.24 22.84 -4.47
CA GLU A 21 10.76 21.67 -5.24
C GLU A 21 11.71 20.48 -5.05
N MET A 22 12.99 20.75 -4.83
CA MET A 22 14.02 19.72 -4.71
C MET A 22 13.80 18.80 -3.52
N GLN A 23 13.55 19.37 -2.34
CA GLN A 23 13.39 18.61 -1.08
C GLN A 23 12.26 17.57 -1.15
N PRO A 24 11.01 17.92 -1.51
CA PRO A 24 9.93 16.94 -1.57
C PRO A 24 10.12 15.90 -2.67
N LEU A 25 10.83 16.23 -3.77
CA LEU A 25 11.13 15.26 -4.83
C LEU A 25 12.11 14.18 -4.36
N ILE A 26 13.15 14.57 -3.61
CA ILE A 26 14.09 13.62 -3.00
C ILE A 26 13.36 12.77 -1.96
N ASP A 27 12.59 13.42 -1.08
CA ASP A 27 11.89 12.74 0.01
C ASP A 27 10.86 11.73 -0.50
N LYS A 28 10.22 12.01 -1.65
CA LYS A 28 9.19 11.13 -2.23
C LYS A 28 9.70 10.24 -3.37
N ALA A 29 10.98 10.26 -3.69
CA ALA A 29 11.53 9.50 -4.81
C ALA A 29 11.25 7.98 -4.68
N TYR A 30 11.26 7.45 -3.44
CA TYR A 30 10.99 6.05 -3.17
C TYR A 30 9.55 5.62 -3.51
N LEU A 31 8.60 6.57 -3.63
CA LEU A 31 7.21 6.28 -3.98
C LEU A 31 7.03 5.99 -5.47
N ARG A 32 8.00 6.33 -6.33
CA ARG A 32 7.93 6.05 -7.76
C ARG A 32 7.73 4.56 -8.03
N ASP A 33 8.46 3.72 -7.31
CA ASP A 33 8.43 2.27 -7.49
C ASP A 33 7.36 1.61 -6.60
N ARG A 34 6.52 2.40 -5.93
CA ARG A 34 5.48 1.91 -5.01
C ARG A 34 4.57 0.89 -5.67
N GLU A 35 4.10 1.15 -6.89
CA GLU A 35 3.23 0.21 -7.61
C GLU A 35 3.93 -1.13 -7.87
N SER A 36 5.20 -1.10 -8.28
CA SER A 36 6.00 -2.31 -8.47
C SER A 36 6.18 -3.09 -7.16
N TRP A 37 6.37 -2.39 -6.04
CA TRP A 37 6.42 -3.00 -4.71
C TRP A 37 5.08 -3.59 -4.27
N GLU A 38 3.97 -2.95 -4.62
CA GLU A 38 2.62 -3.46 -4.37
C GLU A 38 2.29 -4.71 -5.19
N GLN A 39 2.66 -4.72 -6.47
CA GLN A 39 2.57 -5.91 -7.33
C GLN A 39 3.41 -7.06 -6.74
N THR A 40 4.62 -6.76 -6.29
CA THR A 40 5.50 -7.74 -5.63
C THR A 40 4.85 -8.29 -4.36
N ARG A 41 4.22 -7.44 -3.52
CA ARG A 41 3.48 -7.86 -2.33
C ARG A 41 2.35 -8.82 -2.67
N LEU A 42 1.60 -8.56 -3.73
CA LEU A 42 0.53 -9.44 -4.20
C LEU A 42 1.06 -10.80 -4.68
N VAL A 43 2.13 -10.81 -5.46
CA VAL A 43 2.78 -12.05 -5.94
C VAL A 43 3.30 -12.85 -4.75
N CYS A 44 3.98 -12.22 -3.79
CA CYS A 44 4.46 -12.89 -2.58
C CYS A 44 3.31 -13.46 -1.74
N ASN A 45 2.20 -12.73 -1.60
CA ASN A 45 1.00 -13.25 -0.94
C ASN A 45 0.43 -14.48 -1.65
N TYR A 46 0.36 -14.45 -2.98
CA TYR A 46 -0.12 -15.58 -3.77
C TYR A 46 0.77 -16.82 -3.59
N ILE A 47 2.10 -16.64 -3.72
CA ILE A 47 3.08 -17.71 -3.52
C ILE A 47 2.99 -18.24 -2.09
N HIS A 48 2.89 -17.34 -1.10
CA HIS A 48 2.78 -17.75 0.29
C HIS A 48 1.51 -18.55 0.54
N ASN A 49 0.34 -18.12 0.06
CA ASN A 49 -0.92 -18.86 0.20
C ASN A 49 -0.87 -20.25 -0.47
N ALA A 50 -0.15 -20.36 -1.60
CA ALA A 50 0.00 -21.62 -2.31
C ALA A 50 0.92 -22.61 -1.58
N LEU A 51 1.99 -22.11 -0.95
CA LEU A 51 3.02 -22.95 -0.29
C LEU A 51 2.76 -23.14 1.22
N PHE A 52 2.12 -22.18 1.86
CA PHE A 52 1.91 -22.11 3.30
C PHE A 52 0.45 -21.74 3.59
N LYS A 53 -0.20 -22.43 4.54
CA LYS A 53 -1.57 -22.09 4.97
C LYS A 53 -1.56 -20.93 5.98
N GLY A 54 -1.00 -19.79 5.58
CA GLY A 54 -0.77 -18.64 6.46
C GLY A 54 -1.08 -17.30 5.79
N THR A 55 -1.01 -16.23 6.56
CA THR A 55 -1.09 -14.85 6.05
C THR A 55 0.31 -14.28 5.91
N PHE A 56 0.70 -13.87 4.71
CA PHE A 56 1.94 -13.16 4.49
C PHE A 56 1.74 -11.66 4.74
N ARG A 57 2.63 -11.06 5.53
CA ARG A 57 2.56 -9.62 5.86
C ARG A 57 3.90 -8.96 5.58
N MET A 58 3.99 -8.34 4.40
CA MET A 58 5.06 -7.44 4.03
C MET A 58 4.68 -6.01 4.40
N ARG A 59 5.54 -5.33 5.17
CA ARG A 59 5.37 -3.94 5.59
C ARG A 59 6.31 -3.03 4.83
N PHE A 60 5.80 -1.91 4.34
CA PHE A 60 6.54 -0.86 3.67
C PHE A 60 6.51 0.44 4.49
N PRO A 61 7.45 1.37 4.26
CA PRO A 61 7.49 2.65 4.96
C PRO A 61 6.19 3.47 4.80
N TRP A 62 5.50 3.36 3.66
CA TRP A 62 4.23 4.05 3.39
C TRP A 62 3.00 3.33 3.98
N ASP A 63 3.17 2.17 4.64
CA ASP A 63 2.10 1.53 5.39
C ASP A 63 1.96 2.15 6.80
N GLU A 64 2.94 2.92 7.29
CA GLU A 64 2.88 3.55 8.62
C GLU A 64 1.88 4.73 8.68
N ASP A 65 1.68 5.43 7.55
CA ASP A 65 0.70 6.52 7.43
C ASP A 65 -0.74 6.01 7.24
N ALA A 66 -0.91 4.75 6.86
CA ALA A 66 -2.20 4.11 6.77
C ALA A 66 -2.55 3.53 8.13
N ASP A 67 -3.18 4.33 8.99
CA ASP A 67 -3.91 3.83 10.16
C ASP A 67 -5.13 2.99 9.69
N THR A 68 -4.81 1.83 9.12
CA THR A 68 -5.72 0.73 8.81
C THR A 68 -5.65 -0.29 9.93
N SER A 69 -5.40 0.18 11.16
CA SER A 69 -5.68 -0.62 12.33
C SER A 69 -7.21 -0.69 12.47
N VAL A 70 -7.82 -1.72 11.86
CA VAL A 70 -9.19 -2.08 12.21
C VAL A 70 -9.17 -2.30 13.72
N SER A 71 -9.85 -1.46 14.47
CA SER A 71 -9.88 -1.60 15.93
C SER A 71 -10.49 -2.95 16.29
N ALA A 72 -10.21 -3.46 17.49
CA ALA A 72 -10.85 -4.70 17.95
C ALA A 72 -12.39 -4.59 17.90
N ASP A 73 -12.91 -3.40 18.12
CA ASP A 73 -14.34 -3.08 18.04
C ASP A 73 -14.87 -3.15 16.61
N GLU A 74 -14.13 -2.61 15.64
CA GLU A 74 -14.54 -2.66 14.23
C GLU A 74 -14.48 -4.10 13.69
N ARG A 75 -13.49 -4.92 14.12
CA ARG A 75 -13.47 -6.36 13.82
C ARG A 75 -14.69 -7.09 14.39
N ARG A 76 -15.09 -6.74 15.62
CA ARG A 76 -16.26 -7.34 16.28
C ARG A 76 -17.54 -6.96 15.56
N ARG A 77 -17.71 -5.69 15.21
CA ARG A 77 -18.86 -5.18 14.44
C ARG A 77 -18.97 -5.87 13.08
N LEU A 78 -17.88 -5.99 12.33
CA LEU A 78 -17.87 -6.66 11.03
C LEU A 78 -18.23 -8.16 11.15
N THR A 79 -17.75 -8.82 12.21
CA THR A 79 -18.09 -10.23 12.48
C THR A 79 -19.58 -10.41 12.81
N GLU A 80 -20.15 -9.50 13.60
CA GLU A 80 -21.58 -9.51 13.94
C GLU A 80 -22.46 -9.20 12.70
N ALA A 81 -22.04 -8.24 11.87
CA ALA A 81 -22.72 -7.93 10.61
C ALA A 81 -22.71 -9.12 9.63
N ALA A 82 -21.57 -9.80 9.48
CA ALA A 82 -21.45 -10.99 8.64
C ALA A 82 -22.37 -12.13 9.12
N ARG A 83 -22.44 -12.38 10.43
CA ARG A 83 -23.35 -13.38 11.03
C ARG A 83 -24.82 -13.07 10.81
N ASN A 84 -25.19 -11.78 10.84
CA ASN A 84 -26.57 -11.37 10.59
C ASN A 84 -26.94 -11.56 9.11
N MET A 85 -26.03 -11.25 8.19
CA MET A 85 -26.22 -11.52 6.76
C MET A 85 -26.37 -13.03 6.49
N GLU A 86 -25.55 -13.88 7.13
CA GLU A 86 -25.66 -15.34 7.03
C GLU A 86 -27.04 -15.85 7.47
N LYS A 87 -27.56 -15.32 8.59
CA LYS A 87 -28.91 -15.66 9.08
C LYS A 87 -30.02 -15.22 8.12
N THR A 88 -29.90 -14.05 7.50
CA THR A 88 -30.88 -13.58 6.50
C THR A 88 -30.85 -14.38 5.21
N ILE A 89 -29.67 -14.87 4.80
CA ILE A 89 -29.50 -15.69 3.60
C ILE A 89 -29.99 -17.13 3.86
N SER A 90 -29.73 -17.67 5.05
CA SER A 90 -30.12 -19.03 5.44
C SER A 90 -31.59 -19.14 5.88
N GLY A 91 -32.21 -18.03 6.32
CA GLY A 91 -33.61 -17.96 6.74
C GLY A 91 -34.62 -17.71 5.62
N ASN A 92 -34.21 -17.73 4.35
CA ASN A 92 -35.09 -17.53 3.19
C ASN A 92 -35.16 -18.77 2.27
N GLY A 93 -35.03 -19.97 2.86
CA GLY A 93 -35.22 -21.27 2.22
C GLY A 93 -36.38 -22.05 2.81
#